data_AF-A0A067SB77-F1
#
_entry.id   AF-A0A067SB77-F1
#
_cell.length_a   1.000
_cell.length_b   1.000
_cell.length_c   1.000
_cell.angle_alpha   90.00
_cell.angle_beta   90.00
_cell.angle_gamma   90.00
#
_symmetry.space_group_name_H-M   'P 1'
#
loop_
_entity.id
_entity.type
_entity.pdbx_description
1 polymer ?
#
loop_
_entity_poly.entity_id
_entity_poly.type
_entity_poly.pdbx_seq_one_letter_code
_entity_poly.pdbx_strand_id
1 'polypeptide(L)' 'LPTRNLSQPIPVFNVDGSPNEAGLISKVVDVLMTYQTHSERILLAVTKLGKQKVILGYTWFKKHNPDIDFTTGTVKMT' A
#
# COMPACT_ATOMS: atom_id res chain seq x y z
N LEU A 1 1.02 11.24 -10.65
CA LEU A 1 -0.07 11.51 -9.69
C LEU A 1 0.35 12.67 -8.79
N PRO A 2 -0.54 13.62 -8.47
CA PRO A 2 -0.21 14.72 -7.56
C PRO A 2 0.04 14.16 -6.15
N THR A 3 1.18 14.50 -5.55
CA THR A 3 1.56 14.05 -4.20
C THR A 3 1.50 15.20 -3.20
N ARG A 4 1.15 14.90 -1.95
CA ARG A 4 1.30 15.85 -0.83
C ARG A 4 2.44 15.42 0.08
N ASN A 5 3.18 16.39 0.60
CA ASN A 5 4.18 16.14 1.63
C ASN A 5 3.48 15.86 2.97
N LEU A 6 4.05 14.97 3.76
CA LEU A 6 3.71 14.80 5.17
C LEU A 6 4.43 15.88 5.98
N SER A 7 3.75 16.41 7.01
CA SER A 7 4.38 17.33 7.97
C SER A 7 5.46 16.64 8.79
N GLN A 8 5.29 15.34 9.05
CA GLN A 8 6.27 14.48 9.72
C GLN A 8 6.51 13.24 8.86
N PRO A 9 7.74 13.04 8.34
CA PRO A 9 8.09 11.82 7.62
C PRO A 9 7.99 10.58 8.52
N ILE A 10 7.59 9.45 7.93
CA ILE A 10 7.40 8.19 8.63
C ILE A 10 8.66 7.32 8.43
N PRO A 11 9.33 6.87 9.51
CA PRO A 11 10.42 5.92 9.40
C PRO A 11 9.93 4.54 8.97
N VAL A 12 10.62 3.95 8.02
CA VAL A 12 10.33 2.60 7.53
C VAL A 12 11.50 1.71 7.92
N PHE A 13 11.17 0.58 8.54
CA PHE A 13 12.11 -0.45 8.92
C PHE A 13 11.80 -1.72 8.16
N ASN A 14 12.84 -2.46 7.78
CA ASN A 14 12.72 -3.79 7.24
C ASN A 14 12.33 -4.79 8.35
N VAL A 15 12.00 -6.02 7.97
CA VAL A 15 11.60 -7.07 8.93
C VAL A 15 12.70 -7.39 9.94
N ASP A 16 13.97 -7.21 9.57
CA ASP A 16 15.13 -7.38 10.44
C ASP A 16 15.40 -6.17 11.37
N GLY A 17 14.56 -5.13 11.30
CA GLY A 17 14.68 -3.90 12.10
C GLY A 17 15.65 -2.87 11.54
N SER A 18 16.34 -3.13 10.43
CA SER A 18 17.20 -2.14 9.77
C SER A 18 16.37 -1.03 9.12
N PRO A 19 16.88 0.21 9.03
CA PRO A 19 16.22 1.27 8.25
C PRO A 19 16.09 0.85 6.78
N ASN A 20 14.95 1.16 6.18
CA ASN A 20 14.74 0.89 4.76
C ASN A 20 15.66 1.77 3.90
N GLU A 21 16.37 1.19 2.93
CA GLU A 21 17.34 1.90 2.08
C GLU A 21 16.71 3.03 1.25
N ALA A 22 15.41 2.94 0.94
CA ALA A 22 14.70 4.00 0.24
C ALA A 22 14.46 5.26 1.11
N GLY A 23 14.78 5.18 2.40
CA GLY A 23 14.64 6.25 3.37
C GLY A 23 13.22 6.36 3.95
N LEU A 24 12.95 7.53 4.52
CA LEU A 24 11.68 7.84 5.16
C LEU A 24 10.56 8.05 4.12
N ILE A 25 9.33 7.67 4.48
CA ILE A 25 8.18 8.09 3.67
C ILE A 25 7.85 9.53 4.02
N SER A 26 8.06 10.43 3.06
CA SER A 26 7.78 11.87 3.20
C SER A 26 6.56 12.33 2.40
N LYS A 27 6.02 11.48 1.53
CA LYS A 27 4.95 11.82 0.59
C LYS A 27 3.84 10.80 0.63
N VAL A 28 2.63 11.28 0.37
CA VAL A 28 1.45 10.44 0.16
C VAL A 28 0.68 10.92 -1.07
N VAL A 29 -0.16 10.05 -1.59
CA VAL A 29 -0.95 10.27 -2.81
C VAL A 29 -2.36 9.74 -2.62
N ASP A 30 -3.34 10.54 -2.99
CA ASP A 30 -4.74 10.11 -3.07
C ASP A 30 -5.01 9.54 -4.46
N VAL A 31 -5.43 8.27 -4.52
CA VAL A 31 -5.71 7.58 -5.78
C VAL A 31 -7.09 6.94 -5.75
N LEU A 32 -7.71 6.85 -6.92
CA LEU A 32 -8.81 5.91 -7.15
C LEU A 32 -8.16 4.56 -7.50
N MET A 33 -8.25 3.60 -6.58
CA MET A 33 -7.79 2.23 -6.83
C MET A 33 -8.97 1.42 -7.34
N THR A 34 -8.79 0.78 -8.49
CA THR A 34 -9.78 -0.13 -9.08
C THR A 34 -9.18 -1.51 -9.21
N TYR A 35 -9.88 -2.52 -8.71
CA TYR A 35 -9.55 -3.92 -8.86
C TYR A 35 -10.82 -4.72 -9.13
N GLN A 36 -10.90 -5.33 -10.32
CA GLN A 36 -12.11 -5.99 -10.81
C GLN A 36 -13.34 -5.08 -10.68
N THR A 37 -14.36 -5.51 -9.92
CA THR A 37 -15.61 -4.76 -9.68
C THR A 37 -15.52 -3.79 -8.50
N HIS A 38 -14.42 -3.78 -7.74
CA HIS A 38 -14.21 -2.90 -6.60
C HIS A 38 -13.47 -1.63 -7.02
N SER A 39 -13.93 -0.48 -6.54
CA SER A 39 -13.22 0.79 -6.66
C SER A 39 -13.34 1.59 -5.39
N GLU A 40 -12.23 2.13 -4.91
CA GLU A 40 -12.22 3.00 -3.74
C GLU A 40 -11.17 4.11 -3.85
N ARG A 41 -11.44 5.22 -3.17
CA ARG A 41 -10.43 6.26 -2.99
C ARG A 41 -9.56 5.90 -1.78
N ILE A 42 -8.27 5.74 -2.01
CA ILE A 42 -7.31 5.32 -0.99
C ILE A 42 -6.13 6.29 -0.95
N LEU A 43 -5.67 6.58 0.27
CA LEU A 43 -4.46 7.35 0.52
C LEU A 43 -3.28 6.38 0.65
N LEU A 44 -2.30 6.50 -0.24
CA LEU A 44 -1.12 5.64 -0.28
C LEU A 44 0.15 6.40 0.12
N ALA A 45 1.03 5.70 0.81
CA ALA A 45 2.36 6.18 1.18
C ALA A 45 3.33 5.95 0.01
N VAL A 46 4.09 6.98 -0.39
CA VAL A 46 4.96 6.90 -1.57
C VAL A 46 6.36 6.45 -1.15
N THR A 47 6.81 5.32 -1.67
CA THR A 47 8.17 4.78 -1.49
C THR A 47 8.63 4.00 -2.72
N LYS A 48 9.91 3.62 -2.77
CA LYS A 48 10.46 2.76 -3.82
C LYS A 48 10.14 1.29 -3.50
N LEU A 49 9.29 0.67 -4.31
CA LEU A 49 8.81 -0.71 -4.12
C LEU A 49 9.47 -1.74 -5.05
N GLY A 50 10.50 -1.36 -5.81
CA GLY A 50 11.13 -2.24 -6.79
C GLY A 50 10.20 -2.55 -7.97
N LYS A 51 9.82 -3.83 -8.14
CA LYS A 51 8.97 -4.28 -9.28
C LYS A 51 7.48 -4.08 -9.02
N GLN A 52 7.08 -3.92 -7.76
CA GLN A 52 5.69 -3.81 -7.34
C GLN A 52 5.20 -2.38 -7.52
N LYS A 53 3.93 -2.23 -7.93
CA LYS A 53 3.29 -0.90 -8.08
C LYS A 53 2.68 -0.40 -6.77
N VAL A 54 2.07 -1.31 -6.01
CA VAL A 54 1.37 -1.03 -4.74
C VAL A 54 1.55 -2.24 -3.83
N ILE A 55 1.72 -2.00 -2.52
CA ILE A 55 1.61 -3.01 -1.48
C ILE A 55 0.44 -2.61 -0.57
N LEU A 56 -0.50 -3.53 -0.37
CA LEU A 56 -1.59 -3.36 0.58
C LEU A 56 -1.23 -4.09 1.88
N GLY A 57 -1.38 -3.38 2.99
CA GLY A 57 -1.06 -3.90 4.31
C GLY A 57 -2.21 -4.68 4.94
N TYR A 58 -1.92 -5.35 6.06
CA TYR A 58 -2.92 -6.10 6.85
C TYR A 58 -4.14 -5.27 7.24
N THR A 59 -3.98 -3.99 7.58
CA THR A 59 -5.10 -3.11 7.95
C THR A 59 -6.11 -2.95 6.81
N TRP A 60 -5.65 -2.92 5.56
CA TRP A 60 -6.52 -2.91 4.40
C TRP A 60 -7.25 -4.25 4.27
N PHE A 61 -6.54 -5.38 4.36
CA PHE A 61 -7.17 -6.71 4.32
C PHE A 61 -8.18 -6.92 5.44
N LYS A 62 -7.89 -6.49 6.67
CA LYS A 62 -8.80 -6.58 7.81
C LYS A 62 -10.07 -5.74 7.61
N LYS A 63 -9.96 -4.58 6.97
CA LYS A 63 -11.11 -3.70 6.69
C LYS A 63 -12.06 -4.31 5.66
N HIS A 64 -11.50 -4.88 4.58
CA HIS A 64 -12.30 -5.38 3.46
C HIS A 64 -12.65 -6.87 3.59
N ASN A 65 -11.89 -7.62 4.38
CA ASN A 65 -12.03 -9.06 4.59
C ASN A 65 -12.32 -9.85 3.29
N PRO A 66 -11.53 -9.65 2.22
CA PRO A 66 -11.79 -10.31 0.95
C PRO A 66 -11.56 -11.81 1.05
N ASP A 67 -12.18 -12.57 0.14
CA ASP A 67 -11.88 -13.98 -0.05
C ASP A 67 -10.59 -14.10 -0.86
N ILE A 68 -9.61 -14.83 -0.33
CA ILE A 68 -8.27 -14.96 -0.92
C ILE A 68 -7.98 -16.44 -1.14
N ASP A 69 -7.85 -16.80 -2.42
CA ASP A 69 -7.28 -18.10 -2.80
C ASP A 69 -5.77 -17.94 -2.99
N PHE A 70 -5.01 -18.42 -2.00
CA PHE A 70 -3.55 -18.39 -2.03
C PHE A 70 -2.93 -19.35 -3.06
N THR A 71 -3.66 -20.36 -3.51
CA THR A 71 -3.18 -21.33 -4.52
C THR A 71 -3.18 -20.70 -5.90
N THR A 72 -4.26 -19.98 -6.24
CA THR A 72 -4.39 -19.30 -7.54
C THR A 72 -3.91 -17.85 -7.52
N GLY A 73 -3.74 -17.28 -6.32
CA GLY A 73 -3.42 -15.86 -6.14
C GLY A 73 -4.61 -14.93 -6.40
N THR A 74 -5.84 -15.46 -6.37
CA THR A 74 -7.06 -14.70 -6.64
C THR A 74 -7.54 -14.00 -5.38
N VAL A 75 -7.90 -12.72 -5.51
CA VAL A 75 -8.58 -11.95 -4.47
C VAL A 75 -9.98 -11.63 -4.97
N LYS A 76 -11.01 -11.93 -4.19
CA LYS A 76 -12.39 -11.58 -4.48
C LYS A 76 -12.89 -10.61 -3.43
N MET A 77 -13.19 -9.40 -3.88
CA MET A 77 -13.78 -8.35 -3.04
C MET A 77 -15.27 -8.66 -2.84
N THR A 78 -15.71 -8.68 -1.59
CA THR A 78 -17.12 -8.81 -1.19
C THR A 78 -17.83 -7.47 -1.13
#